data_AF-A0A9R0S3W3-F1
#
_entry.id   AF-A0A9R0S3W3-F1
#
_cell.length_a   1.000
_cell.length_b   1.000
_cell.length_c   1.000
_cell.angle_alpha   90.00
_cell.angle_beta   90.00
_cell.angle_gamma   90.00
#
_symmetry.space_group_name_H-M   'P 1'
#
loop_
_entity.id
_entity.type
_entity.pdbx_description
1 polymer ?
#
loop_
_entity_poly.entity_id
_entity_poly.type
_entity_poly.pdbx_seq_one_letter_code
_entity_poly.pdbx_strand_id
1 'polypeptide(L)'
;MENKWLTENTMQQLYCDTCERFLADRLVEGKCPTEGCNYEAARGDQCENCSKLLNPTELIDPKCKVCKNAPRIRDTDHLFLELPLLSDKLVNYINNTSVAGMWSQNAIQATNAWLKEGLKQRCITRDLKWGVPVPHEKYKDKVFYVWFDAPIGYISITASYTPDWEKWWKDPDNVELFQFMGKDNVPFHTVSLQHYWELVKTGQ
;
A
#
# COMPACT_ATOMS: atom_id res chain seq x y z
N MET A 1 -20.21 -5.86 -5.47
CA MET A 1 -19.43 -5.36 -4.32
C MET A 1 -20.41 -4.77 -3.31
N GLU A 2 -20.83 -5.54 -2.31
CA GLU A 2 -21.79 -5.09 -1.27
C GLU A 2 -21.11 -4.35 -0.10
N ASN A 3 -19.78 -4.32 -0.07
CA ASN A 3 -19.00 -3.67 1.00
C ASN A 3 -18.67 -2.22 0.63
N LYS A 4 -19.19 -1.26 1.40
CA LYS A 4 -19.03 0.20 1.20
C LYS A 4 -17.60 0.73 1.36
N TRP A 5 -16.61 -0.13 1.60
CA TRP A 5 -15.23 0.26 1.90
C TRP A 5 -14.30 0.12 0.69
N LEU A 6 -14.77 -0.48 -0.40
CA LEU A 6 -14.02 -0.59 -1.64
C LEU A 6 -14.67 0.25 -2.74
N THR A 7 -13.84 0.98 -3.46
CA THR A 7 -14.25 1.77 -4.63
C THR A 7 -13.33 1.49 -5.80
N GLU A 8 -13.86 1.65 -7.00
CA GLU A 8 -13.07 1.60 -8.23
C GLU A 8 -12.72 3.02 -8.65
N ASN A 9 -11.47 3.25 -9.02
CA ASN A 9 -11.06 4.50 -9.63
C ASN A 9 -9.99 4.26 -10.70
N THR A 10 -9.94 5.13 -11.68
CA THR A 10 -8.99 5.06 -12.79
C THR A 10 -7.77 5.91 -12.46
N MET A 11 -6.58 5.36 -12.72
CA MET A 11 -5.31 6.06 -12.54
C MET A 11 -4.51 6.09 -13.84
N GLN A 12 -3.70 7.13 -14.00
CA GLN A 12 -2.72 7.22 -15.07
C GLN A 12 -1.40 6.58 -14.66
N GLN A 13 -0.89 5.69 -15.50
CA GLN A 13 0.42 5.05 -15.32
C GLN A 13 1.17 4.99 -16.66
N LEU A 14 2.50 4.90 -16.57
CA LEU A 14 3.33 4.68 -17.75
C LEU A 14 3.24 3.22 -18.20
N TYR A 15 2.89 3.02 -19.47
CA TYR A 15 2.83 1.73 -20.13
C TYR A 15 3.90 1.63 -21.20
N CYS A 16 4.66 0.55 -21.18
CA CYS A 16 5.63 0.25 -22.22
C CYS A 16 4.98 -0.65 -23.28
N ASP A 17 4.82 -0.13 -24.50
CA ASP A 17 4.24 -0.88 -25.61
C ASP A 17 5.11 -2.07 -26.02
N THR A 18 6.44 -1.94 -25.93
CA THR A 18 7.37 -3.02 -26.28
C THR A 18 7.43 -4.14 -25.25
N CYS A 19 7.32 -3.82 -23.96
CA CYS A 19 7.29 -4.82 -22.88
C CYS A 19 5.86 -5.28 -22.53
N GLU A 20 4.85 -4.71 -23.19
CA GLU A 20 3.43 -4.96 -22.99
C GLU A 20 3.00 -4.96 -21.50
N ARG A 21 3.45 -3.95 -20.76
CA ARG A 21 3.14 -3.83 -19.33
C ARG A 21 3.16 -2.39 -18.83
N PHE A 22 2.42 -2.15 -17.76
CA PHE A 22 2.61 -0.98 -16.90
C PHE A 22 3.97 -1.05 -16.20
N LEU A 23 4.60 0.11 -16.04
CA LEU A 23 5.91 0.25 -15.43
C LEU A 23 5.77 0.69 -13.99
N ALA A 24 6.29 -0.10 -13.06
CA ALA A 24 6.55 0.36 -11.70
C ALA A 24 7.60 1.48 -11.72
N ASP A 25 7.56 2.40 -10.77
CA ASP A 25 8.41 3.60 -10.70
C ASP A 25 9.92 3.28 -10.88
N ARG A 26 10.37 2.18 -10.26
CA ARG A 26 11.75 1.67 -10.37
C ARG A 26 12.18 1.24 -11.77
N LEU A 27 11.22 1.00 -12.67
CA LEU A 27 11.43 0.61 -14.06
C LEU A 27 11.31 1.80 -15.03
N VAL A 28 11.12 3.01 -14.50
CA VAL A 28 11.11 4.26 -15.27
C VAL A 28 12.37 5.05 -14.95
N GLU A 29 13.02 5.56 -15.98
CA GLU A 29 14.08 6.57 -15.88
C GLU A 29 13.77 7.74 -16.80
N GLY A 30 14.26 8.93 -16.48
CA GLY A 30 14.10 10.10 -17.33
C GLY A 30 14.76 11.32 -16.73
N LYS A 31 14.62 12.46 -17.41
CA LYS A 31 15.16 13.72 -16.92
C LYS A 31 14.31 14.28 -15.78
N CYS A 32 14.98 14.75 -14.72
CA CYS A 32 14.35 15.36 -13.56
C CYS A 32 13.59 16.64 -13.98
N PRO A 33 12.30 16.77 -13.63
CA PRO A 33 11.51 17.96 -13.96
C PRO A 33 11.77 19.14 -13.03
N THR A 34 12.61 18.96 -12.00
CA THR A 34 12.92 20.04 -11.04
C THR A 34 13.76 21.11 -11.71
N GLU A 35 13.25 22.34 -11.73
CA GLU A 35 13.96 23.50 -12.25
C GLU A 35 15.34 23.63 -11.60
N GLY A 36 16.37 23.83 -12.43
CA GLY A 36 17.77 23.94 -11.99
C GLY A 36 18.48 22.62 -11.66
N CYS A 37 17.78 21.47 -11.63
CA CYS A 37 18.42 20.18 -11.32
C CYS A 37 19.11 19.55 -12.54
N ASN A 38 18.44 19.53 -13.70
CA ASN A 38 18.95 19.00 -14.97
C ASN A 38 19.52 17.56 -14.94
N TYR A 39 19.16 16.74 -13.95
CA TYR A 39 19.63 15.35 -13.88
C TYR A 39 18.92 14.48 -14.93
N GLU A 40 19.68 13.82 -15.80
CA GLU A 40 19.14 13.11 -16.99
C GLU A 40 18.64 11.69 -16.70
N ALA A 41 18.97 11.12 -15.54
CA ALA A 41 18.70 9.72 -15.19
C ALA A 41 17.93 9.57 -13.86
N ALA A 42 17.03 10.51 -13.57
CA ALA A 42 16.15 10.43 -12.41
C ALA A 42 15.27 9.17 -12.49
N ARG A 43 15.01 8.54 -11.34
CA ARG A 43 14.09 7.42 -11.23
C ARG A 43 12.65 7.95 -11.15
N GLY A 44 11.69 7.08 -11.44
CA GLY A 44 10.26 7.44 -11.38
C GLY A 44 9.78 7.90 -10.00
N ASP A 45 10.42 7.45 -8.92
CA ASP A 45 10.05 7.72 -7.53
C ASP A 45 10.88 8.86 -6.88
N GLN A 46 12.14 9.00 -7.27
CA GLN A 46 13.05 9.98 -6.68
C GLN A 46 14.20 10.37 -7.61
N CYS A 47 14.54 11.66 -7.62
CA CYS A 47 15.78 12.15 -8.25
C CYS A 47 16.98 11.96 -7.29
N GLU A 48 18.02 11.27 -7.76
CA GLU A 48 19.24 11.05 -6.96
C GLU A 48 20.09 12.33 -6.78
N ASN A 49 19.93 13.31 -7.68
CA ASN A 49 20.69 14.56 -7.63
C ASN A 49 20.09 15.59 -6.65
N CYS A 50 18.79 15.89 -6.76
CA CYS A 50 18.12 16.87 -5.88
C CYS A 50 17.33 16.24 -4.73
N SER A 51 17.31 14.91 -4.61
CA SER A 51 16.55 14.14 -3.61
C SER A 51 15.03 14.32 -3.63
N LYS A 52 14.48 15.08 -4.59
CA LYS A 52 13.04 15.32 -4.72
C LYS A 52 12.32 14.02 -5.03
N LEU A 53 11.21 13.78 -4.33
CA LEU A 53 10.24 12.73 -4.67
C LEU A 53 9.50 13.12 -5.95
N LEU A 54 9.38 12.18 -6.87
CA LEU A 54 8.80 12.40 -8.20
C LEU A 54 7.62 11.45 -8.42
N ASN A 55 6.73 11.84 -9.32
CA ASN A 55 5.84 10.87 -9.97
C ASN A 55 6.44 10.49 -11.34
N PRO A 56 6.38 9.21 -11.76
CA PRO A 56 6.98 8.80 -13.04
C PRO A 56 6.41 9.55 -14.25
N THR A 57 5.14 9.95 -14.18
CA THR A 57 4.44 10.71 -15.23
C THR A 57 4.93 12.16 -15.35
N GLU A 58 5.68 12.67 -14.37
CA GLU A 58 6.26 14.02 -14.39
C GLU A 58 7.67 14.04 -15.01
N LEU A 59 8.31 12.89 -15.21
CA LEU A 59 9.63 12.82 -15.81
C LEU A 59 9.62 13.36 -17.25
N ILE A 60 10.66 14.10 -17.60
CA ILE A 60 10.88 14.58 -18.97
C ILE A 60 11.58 13.48 -19.76
N ASP A 61 11.11 13.20 -20.97
CA ASP A 61 11.60 12.11 -21.83
C ASP A 61 11.72 10.76 -21.08
N PRO A 62 10.62 10.25 -20.49
CA PRO A 62 10.66 9.02 -19.73
C PRO A 62 11.02 7.83 -20.63
N LYS A 63 11.76 6.87 -20.08
CA LYS A 63 12.22 5.65 -20.75
C LYS A 63 11.96 4.45 -19.87
N CYS A 64 11.56 3.35 -20.51
CA CYS A 64 11.51 2.04 -19.88
C CYS A 64 12.94 1.56 -19.60
N LYS A 65 13.30 1.32 -18.33
CA LYS A 65 14.63 0.81 -17.98
C LYS A 65 14.99 -0.51 -18.65
N VAL A 66 13.97 -1.30 -19.03
CA VAL A 66 14.14 -2.65 -19.59
C VAL A 66 14.42 -2.64 -21.09
N CYS A 67 13.60 -1.94 -21.89
CA CYS A 67 13.75 -1.93 -23.34
C CYS A 67 14.25 -0.59 -23.91
N LYS A 68 14.46 0.42 -23.05
CA LYS A 68 14.92 1.79 -23.38
C LYS A 68 13.97 2.63 -24.25
N ASN A 69 12.85 2.07 -24.70
CA ASN A 69 11.82 2.82 -25.44
C ASN A 69 11.00 3.74 -24.52
N ALA A 70 10.46 4.80 -25.13
CA ALA A 70 9.55 5.72 -24.45
C ALA A 70 8.23 5.01 -24.09
N PRO A 71 7.80 5.02 -22.82
CA PRO A 71 6.48 4.58 -22.43
C PRO A 71 5.44 5.68 -22.73
N ARG A 72 4.17 5.30 -22.75
CA ARG A 72 3.03 6.22 -22.90
C ARG A 72 2.15 6.18 -21.66
N ILE A 73 1.55 7.32 -21.33
CA ILE A 73 0.54 7.36 -20.27
C ILE A 73 -0.68 6.56 -20.75
N ARG A 74 -1.17 5.65 -19.90
CA ARG A 74 -2.42 4.94 -20.10
C ARG A 74 -3.23 4.95 -18.81
N ASP A 75 -4.53 4.96 -18.98
CA ASP A 75 -5.49 4.77 -17.90
C ASP A 75 -5.55 3.29 -17.49
N THR A 76 -5.66 3.05 -16.20
CA THR A 76 -5.79 1.71 -15.63
C THR A 76 -6.66 1.75 -14.38
N ASP A 77 -7.62 0.84 -14.31
CA ASP A 77 -8.55 0.79 -13.20
C ASP A 77 -7.93 0.10 -12.00
N HIS A 78 -8.23 0.60 -10.81
CA HIS A 78 -7.76 0.03 -9.56
C HIS A 78 -8.88 -0.05 -8.53
N LEU A 79 -8.77 -1.04 -7.66
CA LEU A 79 -9.49 -1.06 -6.41
C LEU A 79 -8.78 -0.19 -5.39
N PHE A 80 -9.59 0.51 -4.62
CA PHE A 80 -9.17 1.37 -3.55
C PHE A 80 -9.91 1.07 -2.26
N LEU A 81 -9.20 1.23 -1.16
CA LEU A 81 -9.75 1.18 0.18
C LEU A 81 -10.12 2.58 0.65
N GLU A 82 -11.39 2.76 1.02
CA GLU A 82 -11.97 3.99 1.55
C GLU A 82 -11.68 4.16 3.05
N LEU A 83 -10.40 4.34 3.39
CA LEU A 83 -9.98 4.66 4.77
C LEU A 83 -10.72 5.85 5.41
N PRO A 84 -11.09 6.94 4.68
CA PRO A 84 -11.84 8.04 5.27
C PRO A 84 -13.16 7.60 5.93
N LEU A 85 -13.86 6.61 5.34
CA LEU A 85 -15.14 6.11 5.86
C LEU A 85 -14.99 5.36 7.19
N LEU A 86 -13.76 5.02 7.57
CA LEU A 86 -13.43 4.26 8.76
C LEU A 86 -12.72 5.11 9.83
N SER A 87 -12.52 6.40 9.56
CA SER A 87 -11.68 7.28 10.37
C SER A 87 -12.09 7.30 11.84
N ASP A 88 -13.37 7.54 12.14
CA ASP A 88 -13.82 7.66 13.53
C ASP A 88 -13.62 6.36 14.33
N LYS A 89 -13.94 5.22 13.72
CA LYS A 89 -13.75 3.90 14.33
C LYS A 89 -12.27 3.62 14.56
N LEU A 90 -11.43 3.88 13.57
CA LEU A 90 -10.01 3.60 13.62
C LEU A 90 -9.30 4.50 14.65
N VAL A 91 -9.62 5.79 14.68
CA VAL A 91 -9.05 6.74 15.65
C VAL A 91 -9.42 6.34 17.08
N ASN A 92 -10.70 6.02 17.33
CA ASN A 92 -11.14 5.58 18.64
C ASN A 92 -10.44 4.29 19.08
N TYR A 93 -10.29 3.32 18.17
CA TYR A 93 -9.56 2.10 18.45
C TYR A 93 -8.08 2.36 18.79
N ILE A 94 -7.38 3.13 17.96
CA ILE A 94 -5.96 3.47 18.16
C ILE A 94 -5.77 4.16 19.51
N ASN A 95 -6.64 5.11 19.87
CA ASN A 95 -6.55 5.84 21.14
C ASN A 95 -6.69 4.89 22.34
N ASN A 96 -7.61 3.93 22.30
CA ASN A 96 -7.82 2.98 23.39
C ASN A 96 -6.69 1.94 23.46
N THR A 97 -6.36 1.33 22.33
CA THR A 97 -5.39 0.21 22.25
C THR A 97 -3.95 0.69 22.45
N SER A 98 -3.60 1.91 22.05
CA SER A 98 -2.25 2.43 22.31
C SER A 98 -1.93 2.58 23.79
N VAL A 99 -2.93 2.92 24.60
CA VAL A 99 -2.82 2.99 26.07
C VAL A 99 -2.85 1.60 26.68
N ALA A 100 -3.88 0.81 26.35
CA ALA A 100 -4.07 -0.53 26.93
C ALA A 100 -2.92 -1.49 26.58
N GLY A 101 -2.44 -1.46 25.34
CA GLY A 101 -1.34 -2.26 24.83
C GLY A 101 0.05 -1.67 25.09
N MET A 102 0.15 -0.59 25.88
CA MET A 102 1.41 0.04 26.29
C MET A 102 2.37 0.32 25.10
N TRP A 103 1.84 0.94 24.04
CA TRP A 103 2.65 1.20 22.85
C TRP A 103 3.83 2.12 23.18
N SER A 104 4.95 1.91 22.49
CA SER A 104 6.09 2.81 22.60
C SER A 104 5.71 4.25 22.20
N GLN A 105 6.30 5.23 22.88
CA GLN A 105 6.05 6.65 22.60
C GLN A 105 6.29 7.02 21.13
N ASN A 106 7.33 6.44 20.52
CA ASN A 106 7.65 6.65 19.11
C ASN A 106 6.53 6.12 18.18
N ALA A 107 5.93 4.96 18.51
CA ALA A 107 4.85 4.39 17.72
C ALA A 107 3.57 5.25 17.80
N ILE A 108 3.25 5.76 19.00
CA ILE A 108 2.12 6.67 19.21
C ILE A 108 2.32 7.96 18.40
N GLN A 109 3.50 8.57 18.49
CA GLN A 109 3.80 9.80 17.74
C GLN A 109 3.73 9.62 16.22
N ALA A 110 4.31 8.53 15.70
CA ALA A 110 4.27 8.22 14.27
C ALA A 110 2.82 7.99 13.78
N THR A 111 2.01 7.29 14.56
CA THR A 111 0.60 7.04 14.25
C THR A 111 -0.20 8.35 14.26
N ASN A 112 -0.01 9.19 15.28
CA ASN A 112 -0.70 10.47 15.39
C ASN A 112 -0.33 11.45 14.28
N ALA A 113 0.93 11.45 13.85
CA ALA A 113 1.37 12.24 12.69
C ALA A 113 0.59 11.84 11.42
N TRP A 114 0.46 10.53 11.18
CA TRP A 114 -0.34 9.99 10.08
C TRP A 114 -1.82 10.34 10.17
N LEU A 115 -2.42 10.24 11.36
CA LEU A 115 -3.83 10.59 11.57
C LEU A 115 -4.08 12.09 11.35
N LYS A 116 -3.13 12.95 11.74
CA LYS A 116 -3.23 14.40 11.56
C LYS A 116 -3.22 14.83 10.09
N GLU A 117 -2.53 14.09 9.21
CA GLU A 117 -2.58 14.32 7.76
C GLU A 117 -3.94 13.97 7.13
N GLY A 118 -4.79 13.24 7.88
CA GLY A 118 -6.06 12.72 7.43
C GLY A 118 -5.91 11.38 6.72
N LEU A 119 -6.81 10.44 7.05
CA LEU A 119 -6.91 9.19 6.32
C LEU A 119 -7.40 9.46 4.92
N LYS A 120 -6.60 9.08 3.93
CA LYS A 120 -6.93 9.20 2.51
C LYS A 120 -7.19 7.81 1.95
N GLN A 121 -7.98 7.77 0.89
CA GLN A 121 -8.19 6.57 0.09
C GLN A 121 -6.83 5.96 -0.34
N ARG A 122 -6.72 4.62 -0.36
CA ARG A 122 -5.48 3.91 -0.71
C ARG A 122 -5.73 2.90 -1.81
N CYS A 123 -4.93 2.96 -2.88
CA CYS A 123 -4.99 1.97 -3.95
C CYS A 123 -4.41 0.62 -3.46
N ILE A 124 -5.23 -0.43 -3.53
CA ILE A 124 -4.90 -1.78 -3.00
C ILE A 124 -4.54 -2.79 -4.09
N THR A 125 -4.48 -2.38 -5.36
CA THR A 125 -4.14 -3.28 -6.48
C THR A 125 -2.96 -2.74 -7.28
N ARG A 126 -2.25 -3.60 -7.99
CA ARG A 126 -1.10 -3.25 -8.84
C ARG A 126 -1.10 -4.04 -10.14
N ASP A 127 -0.65 -3.37 -11.20
CA ASP A 127 -0.40 -3.96 -12.51
C ASP A 127 0.94 -4.71 -12.54
N LEU A 128 1.02 -5.77 -11.73
CA LEU A 128 2.18 -6.65 -11.63
C LEU A 128 1.76 -8.09 -11.88
N LYS A 129 2.67 -8.90 -12.42
CA LYS A 129 2.47 -10.35 -12.58
C LYS A 129 2.84 -11.14 -11.32
N TRP A 130 3.63 -10.56 -10.41
CA TRP A 130 4.07 -11.23 -9.18
C TRP A 130 3.40 -10.62 -7.96
N GLY A 131 2.53 -11.39 -7.30
CA GLY A 131 1.77 -11.01 -6.11
C GLY A 131 0.53 -11.90 -5.95
N VAL A 132 -0.28 -11.63 -4.92
CA VAL A 132 -1.54 -12.36 -4.69
C VAL A 132 -2.59 -11.88 -5.70
N PRO A 133 -3.20 -12.77 -6.51
CA PRO A 133 -4.17 -12.36 -7.53
C PRO A 133 -5.43 -11.78 -6.89
N VAL A 134 -6.01 -10.75 -7.51
CA VAL A 134 -7.28 -10.17 -7.06
C VAL A 134 -8.42 -11.10 -7.47
N PRO A 135 -9.26 -11.59 -6.53
CA PRO A 135 -10.35 -12.53 -6.82
C PRO A 135 -11.58 -11.80 -7.39
N HIS A 136 -11.40 -11.05 -8.47
CA HIS A 136 -12.46 -10.29 -9.14
C HIS A 136 -12.22 -10.27 -10.65
N GLU A 137 -13.24 -10.63 -11.45
CA GLU A 137 -13.09 -10.84 -12.91
C GLU A 137 -12.49 -9.63 -13.63
N LYS A 138 -12.91 -8.41 -13.28
CA LYS A 138 -12.36 -7.16 -13.84
C LYS A 138 -10.85 -6.98 -13.58
N TYR A 139 -10.33 -7.57 -12.52
CA TYR A 139 -8.96 -7.36 -12.02
C TYR A 139 -8.11 -8.63 -12.06
N LYS A 140 -8.50 -9.63 -12.86
CA LYS A 140 -7.80 -10.93 -12.96
C LYS A 140 -6.34 -10.84 -13.37
N ASP A 141 -5.96 -9.80 -14.10
CA ASP A 141 -4.59 -9.54 -14.53
C ASP A 141 -3.78 -8.68 -13.53
N LYS A 142 -4.37 -8.37 -12.37
CA LYS A 142 -3.77 -7.58 -11.30
C LYS A 142 -3.54 -8.41 -10.05
N VAL A 143 -2.64 -7.89 -9.22
CA VAL A 143 -2.35 -8.44 -7.89
C VAL A 143 -2.67 -7.41 -6.82
N PHE A 144 -2.86 -7.87 -5.58
CA PHE A 144 -2.92 -6.99 -4.44
C PHE A 144 -1.59 -6.25 -4.26
N TYR A 145 -1.70 -5.01 -3.78
CA TYR A 145 -0.54 -4.23 -3.42
C TYR A 145 0.11 -4.81 -2.17
N VAL A 146 1.44 -4.93 -2.14
CA VAL A 146 2.16 -5.56 -1.02
C VAL A 146 1.86 -4.92 0.35
N TRP A 147 1.64 -3.60 0.40
CA TRP A 147 1.29 -2.94 1.66
C TRP A 147 -0.16 -3.15 2.10
N PHE A 148 -0.99 -3.67 1.20
CA PHE A 148 -2.31 -4.19 1.54
C PHE A 148 -2.16 -5.60 2.12
N ASP A 149 -1.60 -6.57 1.39
CA ASP A 149 -1.66 -7.99 1.80
C ASP A 149 -0.53 -8.47 2.72
N ALA A 150 0.63 -7.80 2.79
CA ALA A 150 1.76 -8.27 3.60
C ALA A 150 1.43 -8.49 5.09
N PRO A 151 0.65 -7.63 5.77
CA PRO A 151 0.25 -7.88 7.15
C PRO A 151 -0.63 -9.14 7.34
N ILE A 152 -1.37 -9.55 6.30
CA ILE A 152 -2.12 -10.82 6.29
C ILE A 152 -1.16 -12.02 6.29
N GLY A 153 0.08 -11.82 5.86
CA GLY A 153 1.16 -12.80 5.93
C GLY A 153 1.38 -13.40 7.31
N TYR A 154 1.21 -12.63 8.39
CA TYR A 154 1.34 -13.16 9.76
C TYR A 154 0.31 -14.26 10.06
N ILE A 155 -0.92 -14.06 9.57
CA ILE A 155 -2.03 -15.00 9.72
C ILE A 155 -1.78 -16.23 8.85
N SER A 156 -1.42 -16.04 7.58
CA SER A 156 -1.20 -17.16 6.64
C SER A 156 0.01 -18.03 7.00
N ILE A 157 1.07 -17.43 7.55
CA ILE A 157 2.21 -18.18 8.13
C ILE A 157 1.73 -19.06 9.28
N THR A 158 0.91 -18.51 10.19
CA THR A 158 0.37 -19.28 11.33
C THR A 158 -0.57 -20.40 10.86
N ALA A 159 -1.41 -20.13 9.85
CA ALA A 159 -2.29 -21.12 9.22
C ALA A 159 -1.51 -22.24 8.53
N SER A 160 -0.33 -21.94 8.00
CA SER A 160 0.58 -22.95 7.43
C SER A 160 1.28 -23.79 8.50
N TYR A 161 1.42 -23.25 9.72
CA TYR A 161 2.02 -23.94 10.86
C TYR A 161 1.02 -24.86 11.58
N THR A 162 -0.23 -24.42 11.77
CA THR A 162 -1.24 -25.18 12.52
C THR A 162 -2.67 -24.99 11.96
N PRO A 163 -3.50 -26.06 11.94
CA PRO A 163 -4.92 -25.93 11.62
C PRO A 163 -5.69 -25.10 12.64
N ASP A 164 -5.18 -24.97 13.87
CA ASP A 164 -5.79 -24.21 14.97
C ASP A 164 -5.41 -22.71 14.95
N TRP A 165 -4.94 -22.17 13.83
CA TRP A 165 -4.45 -20.79 13.72
C TRP A 165 -5.49 -19.73 14.14
N GLU A 166 -6.78 -20.04 13.98
CA GLU A 166 -7.87 -19.16 14.39
C GLU A 166 -7.86 -18.91 15.90
N LYS A 167 -7.39 -19.85 16.72
CA LYS A 167 -7.26 -19.65 18.18
C LYS A 167 -6.21 -18.60 18.54
N TRP A 168 -5.27 -18.31 17.64
CA TRP A 168 -4.27 -17.24 17.84
C TRP A 168 -4.73 -15.91 17.26
N TRP A 169 -5.42 -15.95 16.11
CA TRP A 169 -5.79 -14.76 15.34
C TRP A 169 -7.28 -14.47 15.34
N LYS A 170 -8.11 -15.09 16.19
CA LYS A 170 -9.53 -14.76 16.34
C LYS A 170 -10.02 -14.86 17.80
N ASP A 171 -9.09 -14.92 18.76
CA ASP A 171 -9.39 -15.02 20.19
C ASP A 171 -8.73 -13.87 21.00
N PRO A 172 -9.22 -12.63 20.83
CA PRO A 172 -8.61 -11.46 21.48
C PRO A 172 -8.73 -11.46 23.00
N ASP A 173 -9.61 -12.28 23.58
CA ASP A 173 -9.81 -12.35 25.04
C ASP A 173 -8.74 -13.22 25.72
N ASN A 174 -8.12 -14.15 24.98
CA ASN A 174 -7.10 -15.06 25.49
C ASN A 174 -5.70 -14.84 24.88
N VAL A 175 -5.56 -13.91 23.92
CA VAL A 175 -4.31 -13.65 23.20
C VAL A 175 -3.88 -12.20 23.34
N GLU A 176 -2.66 -12.00 23.84
CA GLU A 176 -1.97 -10.71 23.78
C GLU A 176 -1.04 -10.66 22.55
N LEU A 177 -1.34 -9.77 21.59
CA LEU A 177 -0.57 -9.61 20.37
C LEU A 177 0.55 -8.57 20.56
N PHE A 178 1.80 -9.02 20.45
CA PHE A 178 2.99 -8.15 20.43
C PHE A 178 3.59 -8.07 19.02
N GLN A 179 3.86 -6.87 18.53
CA GLN A 179 4.44 -6.63 17.21
C GLN A 179 5.72 -5.81 17.31
N PHE A 180 6.86 -6.44 16.98
CA PHE A 180 8.17 -5.80 16.96
C PHE A 180 8.51 -5.41 15.52
N MET A 181 8.84 -4.13 15.29
CA MET A 181 9.11 -3.60 13.97
C MET A 181 10.00 -2.36 13.99
N GLY A 182 10.57 -2.01 12.84
CA GLY A 182 11.23 -0.72 12.64
C GLY A 182 10.23 0.44 12.55
N LYS A 183 10.67 1.66 12.85
CA LYS A 183 9.81 2.86 12.90
C LYS A 183 8.98 3.08 11.64
N ASP A 184 9.55 2.78 10.47
CA ASP A 184 8.94 3.04 9.16
C ASP A 184 7.74 2.11 8.90
N ASN A 185 7.65 0.99 9.63
CA ASN A 185 6.55 0.02 9.52
C ASN A 185 5.36 0.36 10.42
N VAL A 186 5.51 1.28 11.39
CA VAL A 186 4.48 1.58 12.39
C VAL A 186 3.13 1.94 11.74
N PRO A 187 3.04 2.90 10.80
CA PRO A 187 1.74 3.30 10.25
C PRO A 187 1.02 2.15 9.55
N PHE A 188 1.76 1.23 8.93
CA PHE A 188 1.18 0.06 8.27
C PHE A 188 0.57 -0.92 9.26
N HIS A 189 1.06 -0.98 10.49
CA HIS A 189 0.52 -1.88 11.52
C HIS A 189 -0.56 -1.22 12.36
N THR A 190 -0.46 0.07 12.62
CA THR A 190 -1.40 0.80 13.47
C THR A 190 -2.61 1.33 12.72
N VAL A 191 -2.47 1.66 11.42
CA VAL A 191 -3.54 2.21 10.57
C VAL A 191 -4.02 1.17 9.54
N SER A 192 -3.12 0.54 8.80
CA SER A 192 -3.51 -0.34 7.68
C SER A 192 -3.89 -1.76 8.11
N LEU A 193 -3.08 -2.44 8.93
CA LEU A 193 -3.33 -3.81 9.39
C LEU A 193 -4.62 -3.90 10.21
N GLN A 194 -4.87 -2.91 11.06
CA GLN A 194 -6.01 -2.91 11.97
C GLN A 194 -7.36 -2.89 11.23
N HIS A 195 -7.41 -2.37 10.00
CA HIS A 195 -8.60 -2.46 9.16
C HIS A 195 -8.99 -3.91 8.84
N TYR A 196 -8.01 -4.79 8.57
CA TYR A 196 -8.30 -6.20 8.30
C TYR A 196 -8.91 -6.90 9.48
N TRP A 197 -8.57 -6.51 10.70
CA TRP A 197 -9.10 -7.14 11.90
C TRP A 197 -10.61 -6.98 12.01
N GLU A 198 -11.14 -5.80 11.70
CA GLU A 198 -12.59 -5.54 11.68
C GLU A 198 -13.27 -6.31 10.54
N LEU A 199 -12.65 -6.42 9.37
CA LEU A 199 -13.14 -7.25 8.25
C LEU A 199 -13.16 -8.75 8.60
N VAL A 200 -12.06 -9.26 9.14
CA VAL A 200 -11.88 -10.67 9.50
C VAL A 200 -12.79 -11.07 10.66
N LYS A 201 -13.02 -10.19 11.64
CA LYS A 201 -13.99 -10.41 12.73
C LYS A 201 -15.43 -10.44 12.24
N THR A 202 -15.77 -9.60 11.27
CA THR A 202 -17.16 -9.49 10.77
C THR A 202 -17.49 -10.50 9.67
N GLY A 203 -16.50 -11.23 9.15
CA GLY A 203 -16.69 -12.20 8.07
C GLY A 203 -17.12 -11.56 6.75
N GLN A 204 -16.83 -10.26 6.58
CA GLN A 204 -17.16 -9.45 5.40
C GLN A 204 -16.00 -9.32 4.43
#